data_AF-A0A522WWZ4-F1
#
_entry.id   AF-A0A522WWZ4-F1
#
_cell.length_a   1.000
_cell.length_b   1.000
_cell.length_c   1.000
_cell.angle_alpha   90.00
_cell.angle_beta   90.00
_cell.angle_gamma   90.00
#
_symmetry.space_group_name_H-M   'P 1'
#
loop_
_entity.id
_entity.type
_entity.pdbx_description
1 polymer ?
#
loop_
_entity_poly.entity_id
_entity_poly.type
_entity_poly.pdbx_seq_one_letter_code
_entity_poly.pdbx_strand_id
1 'polypeptide(L)' 'MAGSQSRVRVFGSRLDDSAHGGDLDLMLELPEPVDNPALMAAQVSRAMHGRKVDVLISAPNLMQLPIHELAFKEGKLL' A
#
# COMPACT_ATOMS: atom_id res chain seq x y z
N MET A 1 4.35 -5.92 -14.25
CA MET A 1 3.97 -6.74 -13.08
C MET A 1 5.00 -6.45 -12.02
N ALA A 2 4.60 -6.07 -10.80
CA ALA A 2 5.54 -5.83 -9.71
C ALA A 2 6.46 -7.07 -9.61
N GLY A 3 7.77 -6.86 -9.71
CA GLY A 3 8.74 -7.96 -9.66
C GLY A 3 8.52 -8.81 -8.40
N SER A 4 8.91 -10.07 -8.47
CA SER A 4 8.74 -11.15 -7.47
C SER A 4 9.35 -10.88 -6.07
N GLN A 5 9.68 -9.63 -5.76
CA GLN A 5 10.23 -9.13 -4.50
C GLN A 5 9.40 -7.96 -3.93
N SER A 6 8.25 -7.62 -4.51
CA SER A 6 7.36 -6.61 -3.95
C SER A 6 6.75 -7.09 -2.63
N ARG A 7 6.89 -6.29 -1.58
CA ARG A 7 6.34 -6.56 -0.26
C ARG A 7 5.07 -5.77 -0.05
N VAL A 8 4.03 -6.42 0.48
CA VAL A 8 2.76 -5.77 0.79
C VAL A 8 2.64 -5.65 2.30
N ARG A 9 2.36 -4.45 2.78
CA ARG A 9 2.13 -4.16 4.18
C ARG A 9 0.75 -3.54 4.35
N VAL A 10 -0.04 -4.07 5.26
CA VAL A 10 -1.34 -3.47 5.62
C VAL A 10 -1.11 -2.56 6.82
N PHE A 11 -1.61 -1.34 6.75
CA PHE A 11 -1.55 -0.39 7.86
C PHE A 11 -2.88 0.35 7.97
N GLY A 12 -3.02 1.26 8.93
CA GLY A 12 -4.23 2.05 9.12
C GLY A 12 -5.26 1.43 10.06
N SER A 13 -6.34 2.17 10.27
CA SER A 13 -7.29 2.01 11.40
C SER A 13 -8.21 0.80 11.31
N ARG A 14 -8.23 0.09 10.16
CA ARG A 14 -9.11 -1.04 9.89
C ARG A 14 -8.59 -2.41 10.32
N LEU A 15 -7.58 -2.47 11.20
CA LEU A 15 -7.24 -3.71 11.92
C LEU A 15 -8.38 -4.21 12.85
N ASP A 16 -9.44 -3.41 12.99
CA ASP A 16 -10.66 -3.73 13.72
C ASP A 16 -11.81 -4.05 12.74
N ASP A 17 -12.21 -5.32 12.67
CA ASP A 17 -13.26 -5.87 11.80
C ASP A 17 -14.66 -5.24 12.05
N SER A 18 -14.81 -4.46 13.14
CA SER A 18 -16.07 -3.84 13.53
C SER A 18 -16.42 -2.54 12.76
N ALA A 19 -15.46 -1.93 12.07
CA ALA A 19 -15.67 -0.68 11.34
C ALA A 19 -16.20 -0.91 9.92
N HIS A 20 -17.52 -1.08 9.82
CA HIS A 20 -18.28 -1.06 8.56
C HIS A 20 -18.17 0.33 7.86
N GLY A 21 -17.04 0.68 7.22
CA GLY A 21 -17.03 1.80 6.26
C GLY A 21 -15.76 2.55 5.80
N GLY A 22 -14.58 2.50 6.42
CA GLY A 22 -13.43 3.37 6.02
C GLY A 22 -12.22 2.74 5.32
N ASP A 23 -11.86 3.16 4.11
CA ASP A 23 -10.71 2.77 3.24
C ASP A 23 -9.56 1.95 3.90
N LEU A 24 -9.19 0.79 3.33
CA LEU A 24 -8.08 -0.04 3.82
C LEU A 24 -6.75 0.48 3.27
N ASP A 25 -5.83 0.92 4.12
CA ASP A 25 -4.51 1.41 3.70
C ASP A 25 -3.51 0.26 3.47
N LEU A 26 -2.98 0.17 2.26
CA LEU A 26 -2.00 -0.81 1.84
C LEU A 26 -0.74 -0.10 1.37
N MET A 27 0.42 -0.50 1.88
CA MET A 27 1.71 -0.05 1.36
C MET A 27 2.34 -1.16 0.53
N LEU A 28 2.65 -0.85 -0.72
CA LEU A 28 3.44 -1.69 -1.60
C LEU A 28 4.88 -1.18 -1.60
N GLU A 29 5.77 -1.97 -1.02
CA GLU A 29 7.20 -1.74 -1.01
C GLU A 29 7.83 -2.45 -2.21
N LEU A 30 8.42 -1.65 -3.09
CA LEU A 30 9.08 -2.09 -4.30
C LEU A 30 10.60 -1.93 -4.11
N PRO A 31 11.38 -2.99 -4.33
CA PRO A 31 12.84 -2.89 -4.24
C PRO A 31 13.46 -2.15 -5.44
N GLU A 32 12.70 -2.02 -6.53
CA GLU A 32 13.12 -1.36 -7.76
C GLU A 32 12.39 -0.03 -7.94
N PRO A 33 13.03 0.96 -8.61
CA PRO A 33 12.37 2.18 -9.01
C PRO A 33 11.09 1.92 -9.81
N VAL A 34 10.07 2.74 -9.58
CA VAL A 34 8.81 2.67 -10.32
C VAL A 34 8.59 3.91 -11.16
N ASP A 35 8.36 3.74 -12.46
CA ASP A 35 8.14 4.87 -13.38
C ASP A 35 6.79 5.55 -13.15
N ASN A 36 5.75 4.76 -12.83
CA ASN A 36 4.40 5.28 -12.64
C ASN A 36 3.72 4.70 -11.39
N PRO A 37 4.01 5.24 -10.20
CA PRO A 37 3.44 4.75 -8.95
C PRO A 37 1.91 4.91 -8.91
N ALA A 38 1.36 6.00 -9.48
CA ALA A 38 -0.08 6.24 -9.48
C ALA A 38 -0.85 5.20 -10.29
N LEU A 39 -0.34 4.83 -11.47
CA LEU A 39 -0.94 3.77 -12.28
C LEU A 39 -0.92 2.42 -11.55
N MET A 40 0.19 2.13 -10.87
CA MET A 40 0.37 0.89 -10.14
C MET A 40 -0.56 0.80 -8.93
N ALA A 41 -0.68 1.87 -8.14
CA ALA A 41 -1.65 2.00 -7.06
C ALA A 41 -3.09 1.79 -7.56
N ALA A 42 -3.45 2.42 -8.68
CA ALA A 42 -4.78 2.24 -9.28
C ALA A 42 -5.04 0.82 -9.78
N GLN A 43 -4.03 0.13 -10.31
CA GLN A 43 -4.15 -1.28 -10.72
C GLN A 43 -4.39 -2.20 -9.53
N VAL A 44 -3.64 -2.01 -8.43
CA VAL A 44 -3.82 -2.79 -7.19
C VAL A 44 -5.19 -2.52 -6.58
N SER A 45 -5.59 -1.25 -6.49
CA SER A 45 -6.92 -0.88 -5.96
C SER A 45 -8.05 -1.51 -6.78
N ARG A 46 -7.95 -1.51 -8.12
CA ARG A 46 -8.92 -2.20 -8.98
C ARG A 46 -8.93 -3.73 -8.80
N ALA A 47 -7.77 -4.34 -8.54
CA ALA A 47 -7.68 -5.78 -8.30
C ALA A 47 -8.35 -6.23 -6.99
N MET A 48 -8.63 -5.30 -6.06
CA MET A 48 -9.31 -5.59 -4.79
C MET A 48 -10.84 -5.69 -4.91
N HIS A 49 -11.36 -5.95 -6.12
CA HIS A 49 -12.74 -6.34 -6.41
C HIS A 49 -13.83 -5.44 -5.78
N GLY A 50 -13.59 -4.12 -5.74
CA GLY A 50 -14.57 -3.14 -5.26
C GLY A 50 -14.49 -2.79 -3.77
N ARG A 51 -13.52 -3.34 -3.02
CA ARG A 51 -13.15 -2.77 -1.72
C ARG A 51 -12.40 -1.46 -1.95
N LYS A 52 -12.86 -0.37 -1.33
CA LYS A 52 -12.07 0.86 -1.29
C LYS A 52 -10.82 0.60 -0.44
N VAL A 53 -9.69 0.51 -1.13
CA VAL A 53 -8.37 0.39 -0.53
C VAL A 53 -7.53 1.55 -1.05
N ASP A 54 -6.84 2.22 -0.13
CA ASP A 54 -5.87 3.26 -0.46
C ASP A 54 -4.50 2.61 -0.55
N VAL A 55 -3.88 2.70 -1.73
CA VAL A 55 -2.61 2.04 -2.01
C VAL A 55 -1.49 3.08 -2.03
N LEU A 56 -0.61 2.99 -1.06
CA LEU A 56 0.64 3.74 -0.96
C LEU A 56 1.78 2.95 -1.62
N ILE A 57 2.60 3.60 -2.42
CA ILE A 57 3.76 2.97 -3.07
C ILE A 57 5.05 3.52 -2.46
N SER A 58 5.89 2.63 -1.96
CA SER A 58 7.26 2.93 -1.50
C SER A 58 8.24 2.31 -2.48
N ALA A 59 9.11 3.12 -3.07
CA ALA A 59 10.15 2.68 -4.00
C ALA A 59 11.40 3.57 -3.84
N PRO A 60 12.60 3.11 -4.24
CA PRO A 60 13.85 3.85 -4.03
C PRO A 60 13.88 5.23 -4.71
N ASN A 61 13.12 5.41 -5.79
CA ASN A 61 13.01 6.65 -6.54
C ASN A 61 11.90 7.59 -6.04
N LEU A 62 11.18 7.21 -4.98
CA LEU A 62 10.10 7.99 -4.39
C LEU A 62 10.54 8.60 -3.06
N MET A 63 9.99 9.78 -2.77
CA MET A 63 10.22 10.43 -1.49
C MET A 63 9.51 9.65 -0.38
N GLN A 64 10.25 9.32 0.68
CA GLN A 64 9.63 8.84 1.91
C GLN A 64 8.90 10.00 2.61
N LEU A 65 7.71 9.69 3.09
CA LEU A 65 6.76 10.63 3.69
C LEU A 65 6.46 10.10 5.09
N PRO A 66 5.99 10.93 6.03
CA PRO A 66 5.67 10.46 7.39
C PRO A 66 4.69 9.28 7.42
N ILE A 67 3.78 9.19 6.44
CA ILE A 67 2.86 8.04 6.29
C ILE A 67 3.59 6.73 5.97
N HIS A 68 4.72 6.78 5.26
CA HIS A 68 5.56 5.60 5.03
C HIS A 68 6.17 5.11 6.35
N GLU A 69 6.67 6.01 7.18
CA GLU A 69 7.21 5.65 8.50
C GLU A 69 6.13 5.03 9.40
N LEU A 70 4.92 5.61 9.40
CA LEU A 70 3.77 5.06 10.13
C LEU A 70 3.43 3.66 9.62
N ALA A 71 3.36 3.48 8.30
CA ALA A 71 3.14 2.18 7.69
C ALA A 71 4.22 1.17 8.05
N PHE A 72 5.51 1.55 8.07
CA PHE A 72 6.59 0.64 8.48
C PHE A 72 6.52 0.27 9.97
N LYS A 73 6.11 1.21 10.82
CA LYS A 73 6.08 1.04 12.27
C LYS A 73 4.87 0.25 12.76
N GLU A 74 3.68 0.58 12.26
CA GLU A 74 2.40 0.01 12.70
C GLU A 74 1.87 -1.04 11.74
N GLY A 75 2.32 -1.03 10.49
CA GLY A 75 1.82 -1.91 9.46
C GLY A 75 2.37 -3.34 9.54
N LYS A 76 1.48 -4.29 9.27
CA LYS A 76 1.77 -5.73 9.27
C LYS A 76 2.11 -6.20 7.87
N LEU A 77 3.24 -6.90 7.73
CA LEU A 77 3.63 -7.53 6.47
C LEU A 77 2.71 -8.72 6.17
N LEU A 78 2.22 -8.80 4.94
CA LEU A 78 1.47 -9.95 4.40
C LEU A 78 2.38 -10.91 3.64
#